data_AF-A0AAP2W682-F1
#
_entry.id   AF-A0AAP2W682-F1
#
_cell.length_a   1.000
_cell.length_b   1.000
_cell.length_c   1.000
_cell.angle_alpha   90.00
_cell.angle_beta   90.00
_cell.angle_gamma   90.00
#
_symmetry.space_group_name_H-M   'P 1'
#
loop_
_entity.id
_entity.type
_entity.pdbx_description
1 polymer ?
#
loop_
_entity_poly.entity_id
_entity_poly.type
_entity_poly.pdbx_seq_one_letter_code
_entity_poly.pdbx_strand_id
1 'polypeptide(L)'
;MAMENKLSSLENILGAGLALSILLAFAIYLQGTMTLLLADIVLMIAIAAFYLVRKFSMVKFRTAIIAGTIASIIFLISFWGIMILSIDSTGSARIYYEIKISGLDNYTSADGAEILIPLPMKDGIPAVNEEDLKRIETGNWTVSIKDTSTGKMLAFYTNDKDLSDIHAILEETGDARIDRVSVRKDIILFPYLNGTETAISTEKYLPGKDIISTDYVTAVYICDELVPYENASGNITIILHFKNNGGRYYSHTGNEYEISVDRIVTKNMTGMIAADANVRILDGEWN
;
A
#
# COMPACT_ATOMS: atom_id res chain seq x y z
N MET A 1 30.55 17.82 -19.65
CA MET A 1 29.98 17.03 -20.77
C MET A 1 29.08 15.88 -20.30
N ALA A 2 29.51 14.98 -19.38
CA ALA A 2 28.61 13.92 -18.87
C ALA A 2 27.50 14.41 -17.92
N MET A 3 27.72 15.51 -17.20
CA MET A 3 26.77 16.07 -16.23
C MET A 3 25.63 16.88 -16.89
N GLU A 4 25.91 17.58 -18.00
CA GLU A 4 24.89 18.28 -18.81
C GLU A 4 23.89 17.31 -19.47
N ASN A 5 24.35 16.12 -19.88
CA ASN A 5 23.48 15.10 -20.47
C ASN A 5 22.50 14.47 -19.46
N LYS A 6 22.86 14.42 -18.17
CA LYS A 6 21.95 13.95 -17.11
C LYS A 6 20.91 14.99 -16.76
N LEU A 7 21.29 16.27 -16.72
CA LEU A 7 20.37 17.37 -16.44
C LEU A 7 19.30 17.51 -17.54
N SER A 8 19.71 17.45 -18.81
CA SER A 8 18.78 17.50 -19.95
C SER A 8 17.84 16.30 -19.99
N SER A 9 18.32 15.10 -19.60
CA SER A 9 17.48 13.91 -19.50
C SER A 9 16.44 14.03 -18.38
N LEU A 10 16.78 14.66 -17.25
CA LEU A 10 15.88 14.80 -16.11
C LEU A 10 14.78 15.84 -16.37
N GLU A 11 15.13 16.95 -17.02
CA GLU A 11 14.17 17.98 -17.46
C GLU A 11 13.19 17.43 -18.50
N ASN A 12 13.66 16.57 -19.41
CA ASN A 12 12.80 15.92 -20.40
C ASN A 12 11.82 14.92 -19.77
N ILE A 13 12.25 14.19 -18.73
CA ILE A 13 11.39 13.23 -18.01
C ILE A 13 10.35 13.97 -17.14
N LEU A 14 10.75 15.01 -16.42
CA LEU A 14 9.82 15.84 -15.65
C LEU A 14 8.81 16.57 -16.57
N GLY A 15 9.29 17.09 -17.69
CA GLY A 15 8.46 17.75 -18.70
C GLY A 15 7.43 16.81 -19.32
N ALA A 16 7.82 15.56 -19.62
CA ALA A 16 6.91 14.54 -20.13
C ALA A 16 5.85 14.10 -19.10
N GLY A 17 6.23 13.97 -17.82
CA GLY A 17 5.31 13.62 -16.74
C GLY A 17 4.27 14.73 -16.46
N LEU A 18 4.71 16.00 -16.45
CA LEU A 18 3.81 17.14 -16.32
C LEU A 18 2.90 17.30 -17.54
N ALA A 19 3.41 17.11 -18.75
CA ALA A 19 2.59 17.14 -19.96
C ALA A 19 1.52 16.05 -19.96
N LEU A 20 1.85 14.83 -19.51
CA LEU A 20 0.91 13.72 -19.44
C LEU A 20 -0.18 13.94 -18.38
N SER A 21 0.18 14.45 -17.19
CA SER A 21 -0.79 14.78 -16.14
C SER A 21 -1.74 15.91 -16.54
N ILE A 22 -1.25 16.94 -17.24
CA ILE A 22 -2.07 18.01 -17.79
C ILE A 22 -2.99 17.48 -18.91
N LEU A 23 -2.50 16.62 -19.80
CA LEU A 23 -3.31 15.98 -20.84
C LEU A 23 -4.41 15.09 -20.25
N LEU A 24 -4.10 14.36 -19.19
CA LEU A 24 -5.07 13.51 -18.50
C LEU A 24 -6.12 14.34 -17.76
N ALA A 25 -5.71 15.38 -17.05
CA ALA A 25 -6.63 16.33 -16.40
C ALA A 25 -7.51 17.06 -17.43
N PHE A 26 -6.95 17.42 -18.59
CA PHE A 26 -7.68 18.05 -19.69
C PHE A 26 -8.65 17.08 -20.36
N ALA A 27 -8.29 15.80 -20.52
CA ALA A 27 -9.19 14.76 -21.04
C ALA A 27 -10.37 14.49 -20.08
N ILE A 28 -10.10 14.44 -18.77
CA ILE A 28 -11.14 14.31 -17.73
C ILE A 28 -12.06 15.55 -17.73
N TYR A 29 -11.48 16.75 -17.85
CA TYR A 29 -12.23 18.01 -17.97
C TYR A 29 -13.08 18.05 -19.25
N LEU A 30 -12.55 17.60 -20.40
CA LEU A 30 -13.32 17.47 -21.64
C LEU A 30 -14.47 16.46 -21.48
N GLN A 31 -14.23 15.34 -20.80
CA GLN A 31 -15.27 14.32 -20.60
C GLN A 31 -16.39 14.82 -19.68
N GLY A 32 -16.05 15.58 -18.63
CA GLY A 32 -17.02 16.26 -17.76
C GLY A 32 -17.80 17.38 -18.45
N THR A 33 -17.14 18.19 -19.29
CA THR A 33 -17.80 19.28 -20.03
C THR A 33 -18.67 18.76 -21.18
N MET A 34 -18.26 17.69 -21.87
CA MET A 34 -19.06 17.05 -22.93
C MET A 34 -20.33 16.38 -22.37
N THR A 35 -20.26 15.79 -21.17
CA THR A 35 -21.43 15.19 -20.51
C THR A 35 -22.43 16.25 -20.04
N LEU A 36 -21.97 17.39 -19.51
CA LEU A 36 -22.82 18.54 -19.20
C LEU A 36 -23.46 19.13 -20.47
N LEU A 37 -22.69 19.30 -21.55
CA LEU A 37 -23.22 19.74 -22.84
C LEU A 37 -24.29 18.80 -23.40
N LEU A 38 -24.09 17.49 -23.29
CA LEU A 38 -25.08 16.49 -23.69
C LEU A 38 -26.36 16.58 -22.83
N ALA A 39 -26.23 16.78 -21.51
CA ALA A 39 -27.37 16.96 -20.62
C ALA A 39 -28.16 18.24 -20.97
N ASP A 40 -27.49 19.35 -21.26
CA ASP A 40 -28.11 20.62 -21.67
C ASP A 40 -28.81 20.50 -23.03
N ILE A 41 -28.22 19.77 -23.98
CA ILE A 41 -28.84 19.49 -25.28
C ILE A 41 -30.10 18.64 -25.11
N VAL A 42 -30.07 17.60 -24.27
CA VAL A 42 -31.23 16.75 -23.97
C VAL A 42 -32.33 17.57 -23.28
N LEU A 43 -31.97 18.46 -22.36
CA LEU A 43 -32.91 19.36 -21.69
C LEU A 43 -33.55 20.35 -22.68
N MET A 44 -32.77 20.95 -23.58
CA MET A 44 -33.30 21.82 -24.63
C MET A 44 -34.25 21.07 -25.58
N ILE A 45 -33.92 19.84 -25.97
CA ILE A 45 -34.79 19.01 -26.81
C ILE A 45 -36.09 18.68 -26.07
N ALA A 46 -36.03 18.38 -24.78
CA ALA A 46 -37.21 18.10 -23.96
C ALA A 46 -38.12 19.35 -23.81
N ILE A 47 -37.54 20.53 -23.59
CA ILE A 47 -38.28 21.80 -23.51
C ILE A 47 -38.92 22.14 -24.87
N ALA A 48 -38.19 21.97 -25.97
CA ALA A 48 -38.71 22.19 -27.32
C ALA A 48 -39.86 21.22 -27.67
N ALA A 49 -39.70 19.94 -27.33
CA ALA A 49 -40.74 18.92 -27.50
C ALA A 49 -41.99 19.25 -26.65
N PHE A 50 -41.80 19.66 -25.39
CA PHE A 50 -42.90 20.09 -24.51
C PHE A 50 -43.64 21.32 -25.06
N TYR A 51 -42.92 22.31 -25.59
CA TYR A 51 -43.51 23.48 -26.21
C TYR A 51 -44.32 23.13 -27.46
N LEU A 52 -43.80 22.24 -28.31
CA LEU A 52 -44.51 21.75 -29.50
C LEU A 52 -45.77 20.96 -29.14
N VAL A 53 -45.72 20.13 -28.09
CA VAL A 53 -46.88 19.39 -27.55
C VAL A 53 -47.96 20.31 -27.01
N ARG A 54 -47.57 21.39 -26.33
CA ARG A 54 -48.54 22.37 -25.81
C ARG A 54 -49.21 23.14 -26.94
N LYS A 55 -48.49 23.43 -28.03
CA LYS A 55 -49.00 24.15 -29.19
C LYS A 55 -49.89 23.29 -30.10
N PHE A 56 -49.57 22.00 -30.26
CA PHE A 56 -50.33 21.08 -31.10
C PHE A 56 -51.14 20.11 -30.24
N SER A 57 -52.45 20.37 -30.13
CA SER A 57 -53.43 19.58 -29.35
C SER A 57 -53.67 18.20 -29.98
N MET A 58 -52.67 17.32 -29.93
CA MET A 58 -52.76 15.93 -30.38
C MET A 58 -52.46 14.99 -29.22
N VAL A 59 -53.51 14.35 -28.69
CA VAL A 59 -53.47 13.49 -27.50
C VAL A 59 -52.51 12.30 -27.65
N LYS A 60 -52.33 11.78 -28.86
CA LYS A 60 -51.37 10.70 -29.17
C LYS A 60 -49.91 11.17 -29.15
N PHE A 61 -49.67 12.44 -29.46
CA PHE A 61 -48.33 13.04 -29.45
C PHE A 61 -47.89 13.39 -28.01
N ARG A 62 -48.85 13.80 -27.17
CA ARG A 62 -48.67 14.01 -25.72
C ARG A 62 -48.18 12.76 -25.00
N THR A 63 -48.81 11.62 -25.26
CA THR A 63 -48.47 10.34 -24.61
C THR A 63 -47.10 9.82 -25.04
N ALA A 64 -46.76 9.94 -26.33
CA ALA A 64 -45.43 9.57 -26.84
C ALA A 64 -44.31 10.41 -26.20
N ILE A 65 -44.51 11.71 -26.00
CA ILE A 65 -43.51 12.59 -25.41
C ILE A 65 -43.35 12.35 -23.91
N ILE A 66 -44.45 12.12 -23.18
CA ILE A 66 -44.37 11.74 -21.76
C ILE A 66 -43.59 10.43 -21.60
N ALA A 67 -43.88 9.42 -22.44
CA ALA A 67 -43.15 8.15 -22.41
C ALA A 67 -41.66 8.34 -22.73
N GLY A 68 -41.33 9.17 -23.73
CA GLY A 68 -39.95 9.51 -24.08
C GLY A 68 -39.20 10.24 -22.95
N THR A 69 -39.86 11.19 -22.29
CA THR A 69 -39.28 11.91 -21.13
C THR A 69 -39.00 10.94 -19.97
N ILE A 70 -39.94 10.06 -19.65
CA ILE A 70 -39.75 9.05 -18.58
C ILE A 70 -38.59 8.11 -18.92
N ALA A 71 -38.54 7.60 -20.16
CA ALA A 71 -37.44 6.74 -20.60
C ALA A 71 -36.07 7.46 -20.53
N SER A 72 -36.02 8.73 -20.92
CA SER A 72 -34.80 9.54 -20.85
C SER A 72 -34.36 9.81 -19.41
N ILE A 73 -35.31 10.06 -18.49
CA ILE A 73 -35.02 10.21 -17.05
C ILE A 73 -34.47 8.90 -16.49
N ILE A 74 -35.08 7.75 -16.80
CA ILE A 74 -34.61 6.43 -16.34
C ILE A 74 -33.20 6.16 -16.88
N PHE A 75 -32.94 6.48 -18.15
CA PHE A 75 -31.61 6.34 -18.75
C PHE A 75 -30.59 7.23 -18.05
N LEU A 76 -30.90 8.51 -17.81
CA LEU A 76 -30.03 9.43 -17.09
C LEU A 76 -29.74 8.95 -15.66
N ILE A 77 -30.75 8.50 -14.92
CA ILE A 77 -30.56 7.96 -13.56
C ILE A 77 -29.65 6.73 -13.59
N SER A 78 -29.86 5.83 -14.56
CA SER A 78 -29.05 4.61 -14.70
C SER A 78 -27.61 4.92 -15.10
N PHE A 79 -27.43 5.86 -16.03
CA PHE A 79 -26.12 6.31 -16.50
C PHE A 79 -25.34 7.02 -15.40
N TRP A 80 -25.97 7.94 -14.67
CA TRP A 80 -25.38 8.60 -13.50
C TRP A 80 -25.08 7.61 -12.38
N GLY A 81 -25.95 6.64 -12.12
CA GLY A 81 -25.70 5.59 -11.14
C GLY A 81 -24.45 4.77 -11.46
N ILE A 82 -24.26 4.38 -12.73
CA ILE A 82 -23.07 3.65 -13.19
C ILE A 82 -21.82 4.54 -13.10
N MET A 83 -21.92 5.83 -13.45
CA MET A 83 -20.80 6.77 -13.37
C MET A 83 -20.34 7.02 -11.93
N ILE A 84 -21.28 7.22 -10.99
CA ILE A 84 -20.96 7.38 -9.55
C ILE A 84 -20.25 6.12 -9.03
N LEU A 85 -20.76 4.93 -9.35
CA LEU A 85 -20.12 3.67 -8.98
C LEU A 85 -18.70 3.53 -9.58
N SER A 86 -18.45 4.14 -10.74
CA SER A 86 -17.14 4.09 -11.40
C SER A 86 -16.12 5.06 -10.82
N ILE A 87 -16.55 6.22 -10.30
CA ILE A 87 -15.66 7.25 -9.72
C ILE A 87 -15.13 6.82 -8.35
N ASP A 88 -15.92 6.12 -7.53
CA ASP A 88 -15.51 5.68 -6.19
C ASP A 88 -14.55 4.47 -6.18
N SER A 89 -14.15 3.96 -7.36
CA SER A 89 -13.54 2.63 -7.48
C SER A 89 -12.01 2.58 -7.46
N THR A 90 -11.31 3.67 -7.13
CA THR A 90 -9.84 3.70 -7.24
C THR A 90 -9.15 4.36 -6.05
N GLY A 91 -9.17 3.70 -4.89
CA GLY A 91 -8.12 3.86 -3.89
C GLY A 91 -7.16 2.66 -3.97
N SER A 92 -5.96 2.84 -4.51
CA SER A 92 -4.97 1.75 -4.59
C SER A 92 -4.56 1.30 -3.19
N ALA A 93 -4.52 -0.02 -2.96
CA ALA A 93 -3.95 -0.55 -1.74
C ALA A 93 -2.44 -0.24 -1.71
N ARG A 94 -1.91 0.07 -0.53
CA ARG A 94 -0.49 0.36 -0.34
C ARG A 94 0.07 -0.41 0.82
N ILE A 95 1.24 -0.99 0.60
CA ILE A 95 2.05 -1.61 1.64
C ILE A 95 3.28 -0.74 1.81
N TYR A 96 3.59 -0.42 3.06
CA TYR A 96 4.79 0.29 3.45
C TYR A 96 5.51 -0.53 4.50
N TYR A 97 6.81 -0.75 4.32
CA TYR A 97 7.64 -1.46 5.27
C TYR A 97 8.98 -0.74 5.43
N GLU A 98 9.16 -0.09 6.57
CA GLU A 98 10.41 0.55 6.96
C GLU A 98 11.18 -0.33 7.95
N ILE A 99 12.48 -0.42 7.69
CA ILE A 99 13.43 -1.23 8.43
C ILE A 99 14.57 -0.30 8.83
N LYS A 100 14.84 -0.21 10.13
CA LYS A 100 15.97 0.52 10.69
C LYS A 100 16.75 -0.40 11.61
N ILE A 101 18.03 -0.60 11.32
CA ILE A 101 18.95 -1.34 12.18
C ILE A 101 20.13 -0.42 12.47
N SER A 102 20.28 -0.05 13.74
CA SER A 102 21.27 0.91 14.20
C SER A 102 22.23 0.34 15.22
N GLY A 103 23.43 0.93 15.30
CA GLY A 103 24.49 0.49 16.19
C GLY A 103 25.36 -0.61 15.58
N LEU A 104 25.27 -0.84 14.25
CA LEU A 104 26.09 -1.82 13.54
C LEU A 104 27.53 -1.31 13.35
N ASP A 105 27.70 0.01 13.30
CA ASP A 105 28.99 0.71 13.28
C ASP A 105 29.93 0.36 14.45
N ASN A 106 29.38 -0.20 15.53
CA ASN A 106 30.08 -0.66 16.71
C ASN A 106 30.57 -2.13 16.62
N TYR A 107 30.27 -2.81 15.51
CA TYR A 107 30.54 -4.22 15.28
C TYR A 107 31.39 -4.42 14.02
N THR A 108 32.07 -5.55 13.99
CA THR A 108 32.82 -6.04 12.82
C THR A 108 32.50 -7.51 12.58
N SER A 109 32.75 -7.99 11.36
CA SER A 109 32.73 -9.42 11.04
C SER A 109 33.97 -9.83 10.27
N ALA A 110 34.53 -10.99 10.61
CA ALA A 110 35.70 -11.55 9.93
C ALA A 110 35.32 -12.27 8.62
N ASP A 111 34.17 -12.95 8.60
CA ASP A 111 33.74 -13.87 7.54
C ASP A 111 32.43 -13.42 6.86
N GLY A 112 32.09 -12.13 6.98
CA GLY A 112 30.85 -11.54 6.50
C GLY A 112 29.74 -11.57 7.55
N ALA A 113 28.79 -10.66 7.46
CA ALA A 113 27.69 -10.53 8.41
C ALA A 113 26.36 -10.83 7.73
N GLU A 114 25.47 -11.53 8.43
CA GLU A 114 24.11 -11.78 8.00
C GLU A 114 23.12 -11.41 9.11
N ILE A 115 22.11 -10.61 8.77
CA ILE A 115 21.00 -10.26 9.64
C ILE A 115 19.72 -10.63 8.91
N LEU A 116 18.86 -11.45 9.54
CA LEU A 116 17.56 -11.77 8.98
C LEU A 116 16.48 -11.05 9.77
N ILE A 117 15.60 -10.38 9.06
CA ILE A 117 14.43 -9.75 9.67
C ILE A 117 13.15 -10.39 9.16
N PRO A 118 12.05 -10.23 9.91
CA PRO A 118 10.75 -10.69 9.47
C PRO A 118 10.36 -10.12 8.11
N LEU A 119 9.74 -10.95 7.27
CA LEU A 119 9.24 -10.54 5.96
C LEU A 119 7.71 -10.38 6.02
N PRO A 120 7.13 -9.29 5.51
CA PRO A 120 5.69 -9.21 5.31
C PRO A 120 5.23 -10.28 4.32
N MET A 121 4.34 -11.18 4.74
CA MET A 121 3.81 -12.27 3.91
C MET A 121 2.29 -12.20 3.83
N LYS A 122 1.74 -12.28 2.62
CA LYS A 122 0.32 -12.41 2.32
C LYS A 122 0.00 -13.83 1.87
N ASP A 123 -0.89 -14.54 2.56
CA ASP A 123 -1.30 -15.90 2.14
C ASP A 123 -0.10 -16.86 1.89
N GLY A 124 1.00 -16.69 2.63
CA GLY A 124 2.22 -17.49 2.46
C GLY A 124 3.13 -17.08 1.30
N ILE A 125 2.84 -15.96 0.64
CA ILE A 125 3.65 -15.35 -0.42
C ILE A 125 4.24 -14.02 0.09
N PRO A 126 5.50 -13.67 -0.22
CA PRO A 126 6.02 -12.35 0.07
C PRO A 126 5.09 -11.24 -0.41
N ALA A 127 4.75 -10.31 0.48
CA ALA A 127 3.94 -9.14 0.16
C ALA A 127 4.77 -8.01 -0.45
N VAL A 128 6.04 -8.28 -0.74
CA VAL A 128 7.01 -7.39 -1.39
C VAL A 128 7.65 -8.16 -2.53
N ASN A 129 7.77 -7.54 -3.70
CA ASN A 129 8.42 -8.13 -4.87
C ASN A 129 9.96 -8.14 -4.76
N GLU A 130 10.60 -9.26 -5.14
CA GLU A 130 12.07 -9.40 -5.21
C GLU A 130 12.73 -8.37 -6.14
N GLU A 131 12.05 -7.92 -7.19
CA GLU A 131 12.56 -6.89 -8.09
C GLU A 131 12.67 -5.51 -7.44
N ASP A 132 11.83 -5.24 -6.44
CA ASP A 132 11.90 -4.00 -5.65
C ASP A 132 13.05 -4.08 -4.64
N LEU A 133 13.35 -5.28 -4.10
CA LEU A 133 14.50 -5.49 -3.21
C LEU A 133 15.84 -5.10 -3.84
N LYS A 134 16.01 -5.37 -5.14
CA LYS A 134 17.24 -5.03 -5.89
C LYS A 134 17.46 -3.53 -6.05
N ARG A 135 16.42 -2.72 -5.80
CA ARG A 135 16.46 -1.27 -5.97
C ARG A 135 16.58 -0.50 -4.65
N ILE A 136 16.56 -1.20 -3.51
CA ILE A 136 16.74 -0.55 -2.21
C ILE A 136 18.20 -0.16 -2.05
N GLU A 137 18.44 1.06 -1.61
CA GLU A 137 19.76 1.52 -1.18
C GLU A 137 19.98 1.14 0.28
N THR A 138 20.91 0.22 0.54
CA THR A 138 21.22 -0.28 1.90
C THR A 138 22.70 -0.16 2.22
N GLY A 139 23.38 0.82 1.64
CA GLY A 139 24.82 1.03 1.84
C GLY A 139 25.63 -0.15 1.32
N ASN A 140 26.42 -0.77 2.19
CA ASN A 140 27.24 -1.94 1.86
C ASN A 140 26.53 -3.30 2.06
N TRP A 141 25.25 -3.27 2.39
CA TRP A 141 24.44 -4.48 2.55
C TRP A 141 23.78 -4.86 1.24
N THR A 142 23.74 -6.16 0.96
CA THR A 142 22.94 -6.78 -0.08
C THR A 142 21.66 -7.34 0.53
N VAL A 143 20.52 -7.05 -0.08
CA VAL A 143 19.21 -7.51 0.38
C VAL A 143 18.69 -8.65 -0.50
N SER A 144 18.15 -9.70 0.12
CA SER A 144 17.49 -10.80 -0.60
C SER A 144 16.44 -11.50 0.28
N ILE A 145 15.56 -12.31 -0.32
CA ILE A 145 14.66 -13.19 0.43
C ILE A 145 15.39 -14.51 0.66
N LYS A 146 15.42 -14.98 1.91
CA LYS A 146 16.05 -16.25 2.30
C LYS A 146 15.04 -17.18 2.95
N ASP A 147 15.06 -18.44 2.53
CA ASP A 147 14.30 -19.52 3.17
C ASP A 147 15.00 -19.96 4.47
N THR A 148 14.28 -19.94 5.58
CA THR A 148 14.74 -20.43 6.90
C THR A 148 13.86 -21.58 7.38
N SER A 149 14.29 -22.29 8.43
CA SER A 149 13.48 -23.32 9.08
C SER A 149 12.15 -22.79 9.66
N THR A 150 12.07 -21.48 9.90
CA THR A 150 10.89 -20.80 10.44
C THR A 150 10.04 -20.09 9.38
N GLY A 151 10.46 -20.11 8.11
CA GLY A 151 9.79 -19.44 6.99
C GLY A 151 10.70 -18.52 6.19
N LYS A 152 10.13 -17.81 5.21
CA LYS A 152 10.88 -16.81 4.42
C LYS A 152 11.14 -15.56 5.26
N MET A 153 12.36 -15.05 5.20
CA MET A 153 12.80 -13.85 5.89
C MET A 153 13.55 -12.93 4.92
N LEU A 154 13.65 -11.64 5.26
CA LEU A 154 14.46 -10.70 4.50
C LEU A 154 15.89 -10.73 5.06
N ALA A 155 16.84 -11.08 4.22
CA ALA A 155 18.25 -11.21 4.56
C ALA A 155 19.02 -9.96 4.14
N PHE A 156 19.75 -9.37 5.08
CA PHE A 156 20.78 -8.37 4.87
C PHE A 156 22.12 -9.04 5.04
N TYR A 157 22.94 -9.01 4.00
CA TYR A 157 24.24 -9.65 3.99
C TYR A 157 25.32 -8.71 3.48
N THR A 158 26.50 -8.74 4.11
CA THR A 158 27.69 -8.04 3.62
C THR A 158 28.95 -8.86 3.86
N ASN A 159 29.95 -8.66 3.01
CA ASN A 159 31.31 -9.19 3.21
C ASN A 159 32.26 -8.15 3.80
N ASP A 160 31.79 -6.92 4.01
CA ASP A 160 32.61 -5.86 4.54
C ASP A 160 32.85 -6.05 6.03
N LYS A 161 34.05 -5.66 6.48
CA LYS A 161 34.42 -5.72 7.90
C LYS A 161 33.88 -4.53 8.69
N ASP A 162 33.75 -3.39 8.02
CA ASP A 162 33.23 -2.16 8.59
C ASP A 162 31.74 -2.12 8.26
N LEU A 163 30.91 -2.35 9.27
CA LEU A 163 29.47 -2.45 9.10
C LEU A 163 28.84 -1.06 9.15
N SER A 164 27.90 -0.79 8.25
CA SER A 164 27.06 0.41 8.34
C SER A 164 25.70 0.08 8.94
N ASP A 165 25.06 1.07 9.54
CA ASP A 165 23.64 0.99 9.87
C ASP A 165 22.82 0.72 8.60
N ILE A 166 21.67 0.07 8.78
CA ILE A 166 20.74 -0.29 7.70
C ILE A 166 19.50 0.58 7.84
N HIS A 167 19.15 1.29 6.76
CA HIS A 167 17.84 1.89 6.59
C HIS A 167 17.29 1.45 5.24
N ALA A 168 16.17 0.73 5.25
CA ALA A 168 15.49 0.27 4.06
C ALA A 168 14.01 0.65 4.12
N ILE A 169 13.48 1.11 3.00
CA ILE A 169 12.06 1.41 2.84
C ILE A 169 11.57 0.62 1.63
N LEU A 170 10.49 -0.11 1.87
CA LEU A 170 9.80 -0.93 0.89
C LEU A 170 8.39 -0.40 0.73
N GLU A 171 8.02 -0.01 -0.48
CA GLU A 171 6.68 0.46 -0.79
C GLU A 171 6.16 -0.27 -2.02
N GLU A 172 5.01 -0.94 -1.86
CA GLU A 172 4.31 -1.59 -2.95
C GLU A 172 2.91 -0.99 -3.09
N THR A 173 2.59 -0.50 -4.29
CA THR A 173 1.24 -0.01 -4.62
C THR A 173 0.53 -1.03 -5.49
N GLY A 174 -0.55 -1.60 -4.96
CA GLY A 174 -1.39 -2.56 -5.66
C GLY A 174 -2.60 -1.92 -6.36
N ASP A 175 -3.29 -2.70 -7.19
CA ASP A 175 -4.59 -2.32 -7.75
C ASP A 175 -5.64 -2.26 -6.62
N ALA A 176 -6.54 -1.27 -6.66
CA ALA A 176 -7.70 -1.15 -5.77
C ALA A 176 -8.63 -2.38 -5.85
N ARG A 177 -8.52 -3.17 -6.93
CA ARG A 177 -9.17 -4.47 -7.13
C ARG A 177 -8.63 -5.59 -6.24
N ILE A 178 -7.73 -5.30 -5.30
CA ILE A 178 -7.37 -6.27 -4.25
C ILE A 178 -8.62 -6.52 -3.40
N ASP A 179 -9.36 -7.53 -3.87
CA ASP A 179 -10.58 -8.10 -3.32
C ASP A 179 -10.52 -8.20 -1.81
N ARG A 180 -11.61 -7.81 -1.14
CA ARG A 180 -12.06 -8.26 0.19
C ARG A 180 -11.00 -9.09 0.95
N VAL A 181 -9.93 -8.45 1.40
CA VAL A 181 -8.96 -9.11 2.28
C VAL A 181 -9.54 -9.00 3.68
N SER A 182 -10.32 -10.00 4.05
CA SER A 182 -10.71 -10.22 5.44
C SER A 182 -9.46 -10.28 6.32
N VAL A 183 -9.51 -9.64 7.49
CA VAL A 183 -8.52 -9.65 8.60
C VAL A 183 -8.16 -11.07 9.13
N ARG A 184 -8.58 -12.11 8.41
CA ARG A 184 -8.41 -13.52 8.77
C ARG A 184 -7.28 -14.18 7.96
N LYS A 185 -6.72 -13.49 6.96
CA LYS A 185 -5.67 -13.96 6.03
C LYS A 185 -4.68 -12.83 5.71
N ASP A 186 -4.21 -12.17 6.75
CA ASP A 186 -3.52 -10.88 6.66
C ASP A 186 -2.06 -10.96 6.27
N ILE A 187 -1.55 -9.81 5.80
CA ILE A 187 -0.12 -9.59 5.67
C ILE A 187 0.46 -9.50 7.08
N ILE A 188 1.19 -10.51 7.51
CA ILE A 188 1.87 -10.54 8.81
C ILE A 188 3.37 -10.66 8.58
N LEU A 189 4.16 -10.17 9.54
CA LEU A 189 5.59 -10.40 9.57
C LEU A 189 5.86 -11.88 9.91
N PHE A 190 6.55 -12.58 9.02
CA PHE A 190 7.00 -13.96 9.26
C PHE A 190 8.50 -14.00 9.53
N PRO A 191 8.96 -14.81 10.49
CA PRO A 191 8.23 -15.91 11.13
C PRO A 191 7.30 -15.47 12.27
N TYR A 192 6.26 -16.27 12.54
CA TYR A 192 5.37 -16.12 13.69
C TYR A 192 5.67 -17.22 14.71
N LEU A 193 6.02 -16.85 15.94
CA LEU A 193 6.57 -17.79 16.93
C LEU A 193 5.55 -18.36 17.93
N ASN A 194 4.40 -17.71 18.15
CA ASN A 194 3.48 -18.15 19.21
C ASN A 194 2.30 -18.95 18.65
N GLY A 195 2.24 -20.25 18.97
CA GLY A 195 1.37 -21.24 18.32
C GLY A 195 -0.13 -21.22 18.66
N THR A 196 -0.73 -20.07 18.98
CA THR A 196 -2.19 -19.95 18.97
C THR A 196 -2.60 -19.30 17.66
N GLU A 197 -3.16 -20.07 16.73
CA GLU A 197 -4.00 -19.58 15.61
C GLU A 197 -5.25 -18.82 16.11
N THR A 198 -5.21 -18.15 17.26
CA THR A 198 -6.06 -17.00 17.48
C THR A 198 -5.56 -15.93 16.52
N ALA A 199 -6.04 -16.06 15.28
CA ALA A 199 -6.34 -14.96 14.39
C ALA A 199 -6.56 -13.70 15.23
N ILE A 200 -5.96 -12.58 14.83
CA ILE A 200 -6.33 -11.26 15.34
C ILE A 200 -7.86 -11.22 15.31
N SER A 201 -8.46 -11.43 16.49
CA SER A 201 -9.85 -11.86 16.57
C SER A 201 -10.70 -10.64 16.29
N THR A 202 -11.08 -10.50 15.03
CA THR A 202 -12.00 -9.46 14.56
C THR A 202 -13.40 -9.59 15.12
N GLU A 203 -13.70 -10.64 15.89
CA GLU A 203 -14.98 -10.79 16.60
C GLU A 203 -15.22 -9.72 17.67
N LYS A 204 -14.26 -8.83 17.94
CA LYS A 204 -14.43 -7.64 18.78
C LYS A 204 -14.16 -6.32 18.04
N TYR A 205 -14.50 -6.25 16.76
CA TYR A 205 -14.55 -4.97 16.04
C TYR A 205 -15.67 -4.10 16.63
N LEU A 206 -15.28 -3.16 17.48
CA LEU A 206 -16.01 -1.93 17.71
C LEU A 206 -15.23 -0.83 17.00
N PRO A 207 -15.83 -0.12 16.04
CA PRO A 207 -15.15 0.97 15.37
C PRO A 207 -14.59 1.98 16.38
N GLY A 208 -13.34 2.42 16.20
CA GLY A 208 -12.69 3.44 17.02
C GLY A 208 -11.96 2.94 18.28
N LYS A 209 -11.61 1.65 18.37
CA LYS A 209 -10.81 1.12 19.48
C LYS A 209 -9.49 0.55 18.99
N ASP A 210 -8.37 1.15 19.41
CA ASP A 210 -7.02 0.62 19.21
C ASP A 210 -6.97 -0.81 19.82
N ILE A 211 -6.92 -1.84 18.97
CA ILE A 211 -6.59 -3.19 19.42
C ILE A 211 -5.07 -3.28 19.38
N ILE A 212 -4.44 -3.20 20.54
CA ILE A 212 -3.04 -3.57 20.74
C ILE A 212 -3.03 -5.07 21.02
N SER A 213 -2.76 -5.89 20.01
CA SER A 213 -2.49 -7.31 20.24
C SER A 213 -1.06 -7.46 20.73
N THR A 214 -0.88 -7.83 22.00
CA THR A 214 0.44 -8.03 22.63
C THR A 214 0.99 -9.45 22.46
N ASP A 215 0.20 -10.36 21.89
CA ASP A 215 0.54 -11.80 21.82
C ASP A 215 1.21 -12.17 20.49
N TYR A 216 1.45 -11.18 19.63
CA TYR A 216 2.10 -11.35 18.35
C TYR A 216 3.62 -11.26 18.49
N VAL A 217 4.29 -12.41 18.37
CA VAL A 217 5.75 -12.53 18.50
C VAL A 217 6.33 -12.98 17.17
N THR A 218 7.28 -12.21 16.66
CA THR A 218 8.08 -12.53 15.48
C THR A 218 9.53 -12.83 15.85
N ALA A 219 10.41 -13.03 14.88
CA ALA A 219 11.82 -13.33 15.14
C ALA A 219 12.75 -12.56 14.23
N VAL A 220 13.86 -12.11 14.79
CA VAL A 220 15.01 -11.59 14.04
C VAL A 220 16.18 -12.55 14.22
N TYR A 221 17.08 -12.64 13.25
CA TYR A 221 18.31 -13.41 13.32
C TYR A 221 19.52 -12.49 13.31
N ILE A 222 20.47 -12.75 14.20
CA ILE A 222 21.78 -12.10 14.24
C ILE A 222 22.85 -13.17 14.12
N CYS A 223 23.74 -13.07 13.14
CA CYS A 223 24.77 -14.08 12.94
C CYS A 223 25.80 -14.11 14.08
N ASP A 224 26.44 -15.27 14.28
CA ASP A 224 27.41 -15.49 15.37
C ASP A 224 28.75 -14.77 15.09
N GLU A 225 28.99 -14.40 13.83
CA GLU A 225 30.21 -13.77 13.34
C GLU A 225 30.29 -12.26 13.64
N LEU A 226 29.19 -11.67 14.11
CA LEU A 226 29.13 -10.28 14.54
C LEU A 226 29.82 -10.10 15.90
N VAL A 227 30.99 -9.45 15.89
CA VAL A 227 31.79 -9.20 17.09
C VAL A 227 31.88 -7.70 17.37
N PRO A 228 31.57 -7.22 18.59
CA PRO A 228 31.74 -5.82 18.93
C PRO A 228 33.23 -5.44 18.96
N TYR A 229 33.58 -4.20 18.60
CA TYR A 229 34.95 -3.71 18.78
C TYR A 229 35.34 -3.72 20.28
N GLU A 230 36.64 -3.90 20.60
CA GLU A 230 37.15 -4.12 21.97
C GLU A 230 36.70 -3.08 23.02
N ASN A 231 36.22 -1.91 22.61
CA ASN A 231 35.72 -0.84 23.48
C ASN A 231 34.30 -0.35 23.14
N ALA A 232 33.59 -1.03 22.23
CA ALA A 232 32.24 -0.65 21.86
C ALA A 232 31.23 -1.15 22.89
N SER A 233 30.42 -0.23 23.43
CA SER A 233 29.34 -0.53 24.39
C SER A 233 27.95 -0.45 23.74
N GLY A 234 27.86 -0.50 22.42
CA GLY A 234 26.62 -0.31 21.67
C GLY A 234 25.77 -1.59 21.60
N ASN A 235 24.49 -1.47 21.89
CA ASN A 235 23.50 -2.49 21.50
C ASN A 235 23.07 -2.26 20.05
N ILE A 236 22.67 -3.32 19.36
CA ILE A 236 22.02 -3.20 18.05
C ILE A 236 20.54 -2.94 18.31
N THR A 237 19.99 -1.87 17.72
CA THR A 237 18.57 -1.54 17.81
C THR A 237 17.90 -1.84 16.48
N ILE A 238 16.85 -2.65 16.49
CA ILE A 238 16.06 -3.03 15.32
C ILE A 238 14.66 -2.43 15.48
N ILE A 239 14.30 -1.52 14.58
CA ILE A 239 12.98 -0.91 14.50
C ILE A 239 12.37 -1.29 13.16
N LEU A 240 11.24 -1.97 13.20
CA LEU A 240 10.47 -2.36 12.02
C LEU A 240 9.10 -1.70 12.08
N HIS A 241 8.72 -1.05 10.99
CA HIS A 241 7.43 -0.39 10.87
C HIS A 241 6.75 -0.87 9.60
N PHE A 242 5.72 -1.66 9.75
CA PHE A 242 4.92 -2.16 8.64
C PHE A 242 3.55 -1.51 8.68
N LYS A 243 3.10 -0.96 7.56
CA LYS A 243 1.76 -0.40 7.39
C LYS A 243 1.12 -0.99 6.16
N ASN A 244 -0.06 -1.56 6.34
CA ASN A 244 -0.93 -1.95 5.25
C ASN A 244 -2.10 -0.96 5.19
N ASN A 245 -2.28 -0.31 4.05
CA ASN A 245 -3.44 0.52 3.74
C ASN A 245 -4.31 -0.22 2.73
N GLY A 246 -5.49 -0.64 3.18
CA GLY A 246 -6.45 -1.34 2.34
C GLY A 246 -7.05 -0.40 1.30
N GLY A 247 -6.99 -0.79 0.03
CA GLY A 247 -7.59 -0.02 -1.07
C GLY A 247 -9.10 0.14 -0.92
N ARG A 248 -9.69 1.04 -1.72
CA ARG A 248 -11.14 1.30 -1.74
C ARG A 248 -11.76 0.79 -3.04
N TYR A 249 -12.78 -0.06 -2.92
CA TYR A 249 -13.53 -0.61 -4.04
C TYR A 249 -15.03 -0.56 -3.78
N TYR A 250 -15.80 0.11 -4.66
CA TYR A 250 -17.26 0.29 -4.54
C TYR A 250 -17.73 0.60 -3.11
N SER A 251 -17.26 1.70 -2.53
CA SER A 251 -17.60 2.11 -1.16
C SER A 251 -17.19 1.14 -0.03
N HIS A 252 -16.42 0.09 -0.32
CA HIS A 252 -15.81 -0.78 0.68
C HIS A 252 -14.33 -0.40 0.83
N THR A 253 -13.91 -0.05 2.04
CA THR A 253 -12.51 0.23 2.39
C THR A 253 -11.89 -1.06 2.91
N GLY A 254 -10.72 -1.42 2.39
CA GLY A 254 -9.92 -2.51 2.94
C GLY A 254 -9.42 -2.16 4.35
N ASN A 255 -9.01 -3.16 5.11
CA ASN A 255 -8.51 -2.92 6.46
C ASN A 255 -7.18 -2.18 6.41
N GLU A 256 -7.05 -1.13 7.22
CA GLU A 256 -5.77 -0.50 7.48
C GLU A 256 -5.24 -0.95 8.84
N TYR A 257 -3.95 -1.29 8.88
CA TYR A 257 -3.29 -1.64 10.14
C TYR A 257 -1.80 -1.41 10.03
N GLU A 258 -1.18 -1.38 11.20
CA GLU A 258 0.23 -1.16 11.40
C GLU A 258 0.79 -2.26 12.31
N ILE A 259 2.00 -2.72 12.02
CA ILE A 259 2.77 -3.62 12.87
C ILE A 259 4.09 -2.95 13.16
N SER A 260 4.39 -2.77 14.44
CA SER A 260 5.62 -2.12 14.92
C SER A 260 6.41 -3.08 15.79
N VAL A 261 7.69 -3.26 15.47
CA VAL A 261 8.65 -4.07 16.23
C VAL A 261 9.77 -3.16 16.70
N ASP A 262 10.05 -3.17 17.99
CA ASP A 262 11.20 -2.49 18.58
C ASP A 262 11.98 -3.52 19.40
N ARG A 263 13.20 -3.82 18.95
CA ARG A 263 14.05 -4.84 19.57
C ARG A 263 15.47 -4.35 19.78
N ILE A 264 15.91 -4.45 21.03
CA ILE A 264 17.30 -4.23 21.41
C ILE A 264 18.01 -5.58 21.52
N VAL A 265 19.06 -5.76 20.72
CA VAL A 265 19.96 -6.92 20.75
C VAL A 265 21.23 -6.53 21.49
N THR A 266 21.48 -7.21 22.60
CA THR A 266 22.71 -7.01 23.38
C THR A 266 23.86 -7.81 22.79
N LYS A 267 25.10 -7.41 23.05
CA LYS A 267 26.34 -8.00 22.50
C LYS A 267 26.51 -9.52 22.59
N ASN A 268 25.77 -10.19 23.47
CA ASN A 268 25.86 -11.65 23.68
C ASN A 268 24.68 -12.41 23.06
N MET A 269 23.80 -11.72 22.34
CA MET A 269 22.62 -12.31 21.71
C MET A 269 22.90 -12.52 20.23
N THR A 270 23.01 -13.78 19.85
CA THR A 270 23.13 -14.24 18.47
C THR A 270 22.12 -15.35 18.21
N GLY A 271 21.95 -15.73 16.94
CA GLY A 271 20.93 -16.67 16.50
C GLY A 271 19.54 -16.03 16.36
N MET A 272 18.51 -16.87 16.43
CA MET A 272 17.11 -16.44 16.36
C MET A 272 16.65 -15.85 17.68
N ILE A 273 16.26 -14.58 17.64
CA ILE A 273 15.83 -13.79 18.80
C ILE A 273 14.36 -13.42 18.62
N ALA A 274 13.53 -13.79 19.59
CA ALA A 274 12.12 -13.40 19.62
C ALA A 274 11.99 -11.87 19.76
N ALA A 275 11.07 -11.30 19.00
CA ALA A 275 10.75 -9.87 19.00
C ALA A 275 9.23 -9.68 19.14
N ASP A 276 8.82 -8.94 20.16
CA ASP A 276 7.43 -8.60 20.38
C ASP A 276 6.98 -7.60 19.31
N ALA A 277 5.85 -7.85 18.69
CA ALA A 277 5.33 -7.06 17.61
C ALA A 277 3.96 -6.51 17.98
N ASN A 278 3.85 -5.19 17.99
CA ASN A 278 2.63 -4.48 18.33
C ASN A 278 1.80 -4.27 17.08
N VAL A 279 0.62 -4.87 17.03
CA VAL A 279 -0.35 -4.65 15.95
C VAL A 279 -1.30 -3.54 16.38
N ARG A 280 -1.53 -2.57 15.49
CA ARG A 280 -2.53 -1.50 15.65
C ARG A 280 -3.44 -1.47 14.43
N ILE A 281 -4.73 -1.59 14.63
CA ILE A 281 -5.72 -1.43 13.58
C ILE A 281 -6.04 0.06 13.43
N LEU A 282 -5.92 0.57 12.20
CA LEU A 282 -6.23 1.94 11.84
C LEU A 282 -7.60 1.90 11.18
N ASP A 283 -8.66 2.22 11.92
CA ASP A 283 -10.01 2.20 11.33
C ASP A 283 -10.09 3.21 10.18
N GLY A 284 -10.68 2.78 9.06
CA GLY A 284 -11.10 3.69 8.00
C GLY A 284 -12.23 4.57 8.52
N GLU A 285 -11.91 5.82 8.86
CA GLU A 285 -12.92 6.83 9.19
C GLU A 285 -13.95 6.92 8.05
N TRP A 286 -15.20 6.61 8.37
CA TRP A 286 -16.33 7.04 7.58
C TRP A 286 -16.54 8.53 7.87
N ASN A 287 -16.10 9.40 6.95
CA ASN A 287 -16.66 10.74 6.79
C ASN A 287 -17.41 10.82 5.46
#